data_AF-A0AA41UYZ3-F1
#
_entry.id   AF-A0AA41UYZ3-F1
#
_cell.length_a   1.000
_cell.length_b   1.000
_cell.length_c   1.000
_cell.angle_alpha   90.00
_cell.angle_beta   90.00
_cell.angle_gamma   90.00
#
_symmetry.space_group_name_H-M   'P 1'
#
loop_
_entity.id
_entity.type
_entity.pdbx_description
1 polymer ?
#
loop_
_entity_poly.entity_id
_entity_poly.type
_entity_poly.pdbx_seq_one_letter_code
_entity_poly.pdbx_strand_id
1 'polypeptide(L)'
;MAQSIPSLNPTPTAKPITKTSLLPSFTTKIHLSKNKKMNCLSTSNTRTTTTISSLNQNPSLNLLSNRRQDVVEAIESSLSNCLSETNLHQTVPCLKSKIRGKVRDIYDSGDYLVMVTTDRQSAFDRVLASIPFKGQVLNETSLWWFDKTQHITPNAVVSSPDKNVTIAKKCSVFPVEFVVRGFVTGSTDTSLWTVYKNGVRNYCGNALPEGMVKNEKLSANILTPTTKAVDHDVPVTPDE
;
A
#
# COMPACT_ATOMS: atom_id res chain seq x y z
N MET A 1 18.14 -49.07 -12.24
CA MET A 1 16.76 -49.20 -12.75
C MET A 1 15.98 -48.01 -12.27
N ALA A 2 15.88 -46.97 -13.11
CA ALA A 2 15.14 -45.75 -12.80
C ALA A 2 13.74 -45.87 -13.42
N GLN A 3 12.71 -45.78 -12.59
CA GLN A 3 11.33 -45.69 -13.06
C GLN A 3 10.91 -44.22 -13.04
N SER A 4 10.69 -43.68 -14.22
CA SER A 4 10.19 -42.32 -14.49
C SER A 4 8.69 -42.25 -14.21
N ILE A 5 8.26 -41.32 -13.38
CA ILE A 5 6.86 -40.97 -13.15
C ILE A 5 6.39 -40.01 -14.28
N PRO A 6 5.20 -40.20 -14.88
CA PRO A 6 4.73 -39.36 -15.99
C PRO A 6 4.31 -37.96 -15.53
N SER A 7 4.63 -36.97 -16.36
CA SER A 7 4.24 -35.57 -16.22
C SER A 7 2.72 -35.38 -16.39
N LEU A 8 2.10 -34.72 -15.42
CA LEU A 8 0.71 -34.25 -15.49
C LEU A 8 0.70 -32.78 -15.92
N ASN A 9 0.77 -32.52 -17.22
CA ASN A 9 0.43 -31.22 -17.80
C ASN A 9 -0.54 -31.43 -18.96
N PRO A 10 -1.80 -30.95 -18.88
CA PRO A 10 -2.71 -31.00 -20.01
C PRO A 10 -2.33 -29.98 -21.10
N THR A 11 -2.41 -30.42 -22.35
CA THR A 11 -2.11 -29.68 -23.57
C THR A 11 -3.07 -28.48 -23.76
N PRO A 12 -2.62 -27.30 -24.23
CA PRO A 12 -3.51 -26.17 -24.48
C PRO A 12 -4.25 -26.37 -25.80
N THR A 13 -5.54 -26.71 -25.73
CA THR A 13 -6.44 -26.73 -26.89
C THR A 13 -6.98 -25.32 -27.12
N ALA A 14 -6.41 -24.60 -28.09
CA ALA A 14 -6.94 -23.33 -28.56
C ALA A 14 -8.22 -23.57 -29.39
N LYS A 15 -9.35 -22.96 -28.99
CA LYS A 15 -10.56 -22.85 -29.83
C LYS A 15 -10.70 -21.42 -30.36
N PRO A 16 -11.18 -21.22 -31.60
CA PRO A 16 -11.24 -19.91 -32.23
C PRO A 16 -12.37 -19.05 -31.62
N ILE A 17 -12.07 -17.79 -31.33
CA ILE A 17 -13.06 -16.80 -30.88
C ILE A 17 -13.83 -16.28 -32.10
N THR A 18 -15.10 -16.63 -32.20
CA THR A 18 -16.06 -16.00 -33.12
C THR A 18 -16.44 -14.61 -32.60
N LYS A 19 -16.31 -13.62 -33.47
CA LYS A 19 -16.77 -12.24 -33.26
C LYS A 19 -18.29 -12.18 -33.13
N THR A 20 -18.75 -11.26 -32.28
CA THR A 20 -19.94 -10.38 -32.40
C THR A 20 -20.91 -10.47 -31.22
N SER A 21 -20.89 -9.46 -30.35
CA SER A 21 -22.10 -8.69 -29.99
C SER A 21 -21.70 -7.43 -29.22
N LEU A 22 -22.11 -6.29 -29.75
CA LEU A 22 -21.91 -4.94 -29.25
C LEU A 22 -22.49 -4.78 -27.82
N LEU A 23 -21.67 -4.28 -26.90
CA LEU A 23 -22.14 -3.72 -25.62
C LEU A 23 -21.98 -2.19 -25.66
N PRO A 24 -22.95 -1.42 -25.15
CA PRO A 24 -22.97 0.03 -25.27
C PRO A 24 -21.84 0.68 -24.46
N SER A 25 -21.13 1.60 -25.11
CA SER A 25 -20.11 2.45 -24.50
C SER A 25 -20.75 3.41 -23.48
N PHE A 26 -20.58 3.15 -22.20
CA PHE A 26 -20.85 4.13 -21.15
C PHE A 26 -19.65 5.08 -21.02
N THR A 27 -19.59 6.08 -21.89
CA THR A 27 -18.71 7.24 -21.69
C THR A 27 -19.28 8.11 -20.58
N THR A 28 -18.80 7.92 -19.35
CA THR A 28 -19.01 8.93 -18.30
C THR A 28 -17.93 9.99 -18.49
N LYS A 29 -18.31 11.13 -19.06
CA LYS A 29 -17.47 12.32 -19.13
C LYS A 29 -17.16 12.77 -17.71
N ILE A 30 -15.92 12.57 -17.25
CA ILE A 30 -15.41 13.21 -16.05
C ILE A 30 -15.33 14.71 -16.35
N HIS A 31 -16.28 15.47 -15.81
CA HIS A 31 -16.27 16.92 -15.90
C HIS A 31 -15.23 17.44 -14.89
N LEU A 32 -13.97 17.57 -15.31
CA LEU A 32 -12.97 18.33 -14.56
C LEU A 32 -13.41 19.81 -14.54
N SER A 33 -13.93 20.26 -13.41
CA SER A 33 -14.10 21.67 -13.12
C SER A 33 -12.73 22.36 -13.09
N LYS A 34 -12.39 23.04 -14.18
CA LYS A 34 -11.36 24.07 -14.20
C LYS A 34 -11.89 25.29 -13.45
N ASN A 35 -11.37 25.56 -12.25
CA ASN A 35 -11.00 26.91 -11.77
C ASN A 35 -10.81 26.96 -10.25
N LYS A 36 -9.57 27.13 -9.81
CA LYS A 36 -9.16 28.33 -9.08
C LYS A 36 -7.64 28.49 -9.17
N LYS A 37 -7.21 29.48 -9.93
CA LYS A 37 -5.85 30.03 -9.85
C LYS A 37 -5.64 30.46 -8.40
N MET A 38 -4.67 29.85 -7.72
CA MET A 38 -4.09 30.43 -6.52
C MET A 38 -3.26 31.63 -6.97
N ASN A 39 -3.81 32.82 -6.78
CA ASN A 39 -3.09 34.06 -7.02
C ASN A 39 -1.95 34.17 -6.00
N CYS A 40 -0.72 34.23 -6.52
CA CYS A 40 0.44 34.72 -5.81
C CYS A 40 0.17 36.18 -5.39
N LEU A 41 0.05 36.42 -4.08
CA LEU A 41 -0.02 37.79 -3.54
C LEU A 41 1.39 38.38 -3.56
N SER A 42 1.67 39.20 -4.57
CA SER A 42 2.72 40.20 -4.53
C SER A 42 2.15 41.45 -3.86
N THR A 43 2.45 41.69 -2.59
CA THR A 43 2.13 42.95 -1.91
C THR A 43 3.34 43.88 -1.91
N SER A 44 3.14 45.02 -2.56
CA SER A 44 4.01 46.18 -2.64
C SER A 44 4.34 46.78 -1.28
N ASN A 45 5.60 47.18 -1.09
CA ASN A 45 6.08 47.96 0.04
C ASN A 45 5.42 49.34 0.09
N THR A 46 4.61 49.60 1.11
CA THR A 46 4.29 50.96 1.57
C THR A 46 4.87 51.17 2.96
N ARG A 47 5.77 52.14 3.07
CA ARG A 47 6.41 52.61 4.29
C ARG A 47 5.36 53.25 5.21
N THR A 48 5.18 52.70 6.40
CA THR A 48 4.57 53.39 7.53
C THR A 48 5.47 53.26 8.75
N THR A 49 5.95 54.41 9.20
CA THR A 49 6.78 54.60 10.38
C THR A 49 5.90 54.41 11.62
N THR A 50 6.14 53.39 12.43
CA THR A 50 5.56 53.31 13.79
C THR A 50 6.57 52.68 14.74
N THR A 51 7.10 53.56 15.58
CA THR A 51 7.67 53.42 16.92
C THR A 51 8.03 52.02 17.41
N ILE A 52 9.34 51.80 17.62
CA ILE A 52 9.92 50.65 18.30
C ILE A 52 9.56 50.73 19.79
N SER A 53 8.64 49.88 20.23
CA SER A 53 8.46 49.55 21.65
C SER A 53 8.67 48.05 21.84
N SER A 54 9.81 47.72 22.45
CA SER A 54 10.18 46.46 23.11
C SER A 54 9.19 45.29 23.03
N LEU A 55 9.40 44.37 22.08
CA LEU A 55 8.96 42.98 22.19
C LEU A 55 10.16 42.08 21.88
N ASN A 56 10.86 41.71 22.94
CA ASN A 56 11.88 40.66 22.90
C ASN A 56 11.18 39.29 22.98
N GLN A 57 10.45 38.93 21.93
CA GLN A 57 9.92 37.57 21.74
C GLN A 57 10.44 37.03 20.41
N ASN A 58 11.22 35.95 20.47
CA ASN A 58 11.68 35.22 19.30
C ASN A 58 10.49 34.86 18.39
N PRO A 59 10.35 35.46 17.20
CA PRO A 59 9.19 35.25 16.32
C PRO A 59 9.03 33.80 15.86
N SER A 60 10.14 33.04 15.86
CA SER A 60 10.19 31.64 15.44
C SER A 60 9.51 30.68 16.42
N LEU A 61 9.52 30.96 17.72
CA LEU A 61 8.91 30.09 18.73
C LEU A 61 7.39 30.25 18.79
N ASN A 62 6.88 31.48 18.60
CA ASN A 62 5.44 31.75 18.56
C ASN A 62 4.75 31.22 17.29
N LEU A 63 5.46 31.20 16.15
CA LEU A 63 4.93 30.59 14.92
C LEU A 63 4.84 29.06 15.04
N LEU A 64 5.79 28.44 15.74
CA LEU A 64 5.78 27.00 16.02
C LEU A 64 4.74 26.61 17.08
N SER A 65 4.50 27.46 18.08
CA SER A 65 3.47 27.20 19.11
C SER A 65 2.06 27.26 18.53
N ASN A 66 1.77 28.22 17.66
CA ASN A 66 0.48 28.32 17.00
C ASN A 66 0.23 27.10 16.10
N ARG A 67 1.24 26.71 15.30
CA ARG A 67 1.15 25.50 14.47
C ARG A 67 0.92 24.22 15.30
N ARG A 68 1.52 24.13 16.50
CA ARG A 68 1.30 22.97 17.39
C ARG A 68 -0.15 22.93 17.85
N GLN A 69 -0.73 24.06 18.26
CA GLN A 69 -2.11 24.13 18.71
C GLN A 69 -3.08 23.76 17.58
N ASP A 70 -2.87 24.33 16.39
CA ASP A 70 -3.68 24.03 15.19
C ASP A 70 -3.65 22.53 14.86
N VAL A 71 -2.47 21.90 14.97
CA VAL A 71 -2.31 20.46 14.73
C VAL A 71 -3.03 19.63 15.79
N VAL A 72 -2.93 20.01 17.07
CA VAL A 72 -3.62 19.29 18.16
C VAL A 72 -5.13 19.39 17.99
N GLU A 73 -5.67 20.58 17.72
CA GLU A 73 -7.09 20.79 17.48
C GLU A 73 -7.60 20.01 16.25
N ALA A 74 -6.82 19.99 15.17
CA ALA A 74 -7.12 19.18 13.99
C ALA A 74 -7.12 17.67 14.29
N ILE A 75 -6.20 17.19 15.15
CA ILE A 75 -6.18 15.79 15.59
C ILE A 75 -7.43 15.48 16.42
N GLU A 76 -7.71 16.28 17.46
CA GLU A 76 -8.82 16.06 18.38
C GLU A 76 -10.17 16.06 17.64
N SER A 77 -10.39 17.03 16.76
CA SER A 77 -11.60 17.12 15.93
C SER A 77 -11.75 15.96 14.93
N SER A 78 -10.65 15.27 14.60
CA SER A 78 -10.65 14.17 13.63
C SER A 78 -10.79 12.78 14.25
N LEU A 79 -10.66 12.63 15.58
CA LEU A 79 -10.62 11.32 16.24
C LEU A 79 -11.87 10.47 15.95
N SER A 80 -13.04 11.10 15.84
CA SER A 80 -14.32 10.43 15.56
C SER A 80 -14.43 9.88 14.12
N ASN A 81 -13.54 10.27 13.21
CA ASN A 81 -13.57 9.86 11.81
C ASN A 81 -12.90 8.50 11.55
N CYS A 82 -12.48 7.78 12.60
CA CYS A 82 -11.81 6.50 12.46
C CYS A 82 -12.74 5.39 11.92
N LEU A 83 -12.44 4.88 10.73
CA LEU A 83 -13.05 3.65 10.22
C LEU A 83 -12.33 2.42 10.78
N SER A 84 -12.73 1.96 11.97
CA SER A 84 -12.05 0.85 12.65
C SER A 84 -12.53 -0.54 12.22
N GLU A 85 -13.78 -0.65 11.76
CA GLU A 85 -14.41 -1.90 11.36
C GLU A 85 -15.58 -1.62 10.41
N THR A 86 -15.84 -2.55 9.50
CA THR A 86 -17.00 -2.51 8.60
C THR A 86 -17.81 -3.80 8.70
N ASN A 87 -19.10 -3.77 8.39
CA ASN A 87 -19.97 -4.95 8.39
C ASN A 87 -20.83 -5.02 7.12
N LEU A 88 -20.22 -4.84 5.95
CA LEU A 88 -20.94 -4.75 4.68
C LEU A 88 -21.71 -6.03 4.32
N HIS A 89 -21.23 -7.20 4.78
CA HIS A 89 -21.94 -8.49 4.65
C HIS A 89 -23.34 -8.51 5.31
N GLN A 90 -23.63 -7.58 6.23
CA GLN A 90 -24.93 -7.48 6.90
C GLN A 90 -25.90 -6.57 6.15
N THR A 91 -25.38 -5.65 5.33
CA THR A 91 -26.17 -4.58 4.70
C THR A 91 -26.23 -4.69 3.18
N VAL A 92 -25.29 -5.43 2.57
CA VAL A 92 -25.18 -5.60 1.11
C VAL A 92 -25.47 -7.06 0.76
N PRO A 93 -26.62 -7.37 0.14
CA PRO A 93 -27.07 -8.75 -0.07
C PRO A 93 -26.10 -9.67 -0.83
N CYS A 94 -25.24 -9.13 -1.70
CA CYS A 94 -24.30 -9.92 -2.49
C CYS A 94 -22.99 -10.26 -1.75
N LEU A 95 -22.73 -9.67 -0.58
CA LEU A 95 -21.51 -9.89 0.19
C LEU A 95 -21.75 -10.95 1.26
N LYS A 96 -21.24 -12.16 1.03
CA LYS A 96 -21.62 -13.35 1.83
C LYS A 96 -20.76 -13.58 3.06
N SER A 97 -19.53 -13.11 3.04
CA SER A 97 -18.55 -13.38 4.09
C SER A 97 -17.65 -12.18 4.32
N LYS A 98 -17.09 -12.11 5.52
CA LYS A 98 -16.09 -11.12 5.92
C LYS A 98 -14.84 -11.84 6.40
N ILE A 99 -13.70 -11.48 5.84
CA ILE A 99 -12.38 -11.84 6.34
C ILE A 99 -11.77 -10.58 6.93
N ARG A 100 -11.53 -10.59 8.25
CA ARG A 100 -10.90 -9.48 8.96
C ARG A 100 -9.39 -9.71 9.04
N GLY A 101 -8.63 -8.92 8.30
CA GLY A 101 -7.17 -8.83 8.44
C GLY A 101 -6.75 -7.75 9.43
N LYS A 102 -5.43 -7.58 9.62
CA LYS A 102 -4.85 -6.55 10.50
C LYS A 102 -5.36 -5.14 10.13
N VAL A 103 -5.35 -4.80 8.84
CA VAL A 103 -5.67 -3.46 8.31
C VAL A 103 -6.83 -3.46 7.29
N ARG A 104 -7.22 -4.61 6.73
CA ARG A 104 -8.27 -4.69 5.71
C ARG A 104 -9.41 -5.60 6.17
N ASP A 105 -10.63 -5.19 5.89
CA ASP A 105 -11.81 -6.06 5.90
C ASP A 105 -12.09 -6.44 4.43
N ILE A 106 -12.15 -7.73 4.14
CA ILE A 106 -12.33 -8.26 2.78
C ILE A 106 -13.66 -9.00 2.70
N TYR A 107 -14.43 -8.72 1.66
CA TYR A 107 -15.71 -9.36 1.40
C TYR A 107 -15.70 -10.07 0.06
N ASP A 108 -16.23 -11.29 0.05
CA ASP A 108 -16.36 -12.11 -1.16
C ASP A 108 -17.74 -11.91 -1.79
N SER A 109 -17.76 -11.56 -3.08
CA SER A 109 -18.97 -11.41 -3.90
C SER A 109 -19.11 -12.46 -5.01
N GLY A 110 -18.24 -13.48 -5.02
CA GLY A 110 -18.12 -14.46 -6.09
C GLY A 110 -16.91 -14.16 -6.97
N ASP A 111 -17.13 -13.41 -8.05
CA ASP A 111 -16.07 -13.09 -9.04
C ASP A 111 -15.16 -11.93 -8.61
N TYR A 112 -15.62 -11.14 -7.63
CA TYR A 112 -14.89 -9.97 -7.14
C TYR A 112 -14.71 -10.01 -5.62
N LEU A 113 -13.63 -9.38 -5.17
CA LEU A 113 -13.36 -9.07 -3.78
C LEU A 113 -13.59 -7.58 -3.54
N VAL A 114 -14.38 -7.26 -2.52
CA VAL A 114 -14.53 -5.88 -2.01
C VAL A 114 -13.59 -5.73 -0.84
N MET A 115 -12.59 -4.87 -0.98
CA MET A 115 -11.51 -4.69 -0.01
C MET A 115 -11.64 -3.31 0.62
N VAL A 116 -11.95 -3.29 1.91
CA VAL A 116 -12.04 -2.04 2.69
C VAL A 116 -10.77 -1.89 3.52
N THR A 117 -9.99 -0.86 3.22
CA THR A 117 -8.79 -0.49 3.99
C THR A 117 -9.22 0.37 5.17
N THR A 118 -9.03 -0.15 6.38
CA THR A 118 -9.47 0.48 7.63
C THR A 118 -8.37 1.33 8.24
N ASP A 119 -8.73 2.09 9.27
CA ASP A 119 -7.83 2.98 10.00
C ASP A 119 -7.01 2.25 11.07
N ARG A 120 -7.22 0.93 11.22
CA ARG A 120 -6.49 0.09 12.19
C ARG A 120 -5.00 0.11 11.92
N GLN A 121 -4.22 0.46 12.94
CA GLN A 121 -2.77 0.39 12.94
C GLN A 121 -2.31 -0.81 13.75
N SER A 122 -1.47 -1.66 13.14
CA SER A 122 -0.85 -2.78 13.82
C SER A 122 0.67 -2.62 13.91
N ALA A 123 1.25 -3.05 15.02
CA ALA A 123 2.68 -3.32 15.15
C ALA A 123 2.88 -4.46 16.15
N PHE A 124 4.00 -5.18 16.03
CA PHE A 124 4.29 -6.37 16.85
C PHE A 124 3.12 -7.37 16.84
N ASP A 125 2.54 -7.59 15.66
CA ASP A 125 1.39 -8.48 15.41
C ASP A 125 0.12 -8.21 16.21
N ARG A 126 -0.01 -7.00 16.77
CA ARG A 126 -1.20 -6.56 17.50
C ARG A 126 -1.76 -5.27 16.90
N VAL A 127 -3.09 -5.14 16.91
CA VAL A 127 -3.75 -3.86 16.60
C VAL A 127 -3.58 -2.94 17.80
N LEU A 128 -2.94 -1.79 17.60
CA LEU A 128 -2.57 -0.85 18.67
C LEU A 128 -3.54 0.31 18.80
N ALA A 129 -4.01 0.85 17.67
CA ALA A 129 -4.87 2.02 17.62
C ALA A 129 -5.58 2.10 16.27
N SER A 130 -6.48 3.08 16.13
CA SER A 130 -6.97 3.55 14.84
C SER A 130 -6.47 4.96 14.60
N ILE A 131 -6.02 5.24 13.38
CA ILE A 131 -5.50 6.55 12.97
C ILE A 131 -6.47 7.13 11.95
N PRO A 132 -7.13 8.27 12.22
CA PRO A 132 -8.12 8.84 11.33
C PRO A 132 -7.60 8.96 9.90
N PHE A 133 -8.42 8.53 8.93
CA PHE A 133 -8.15 8.63 7.49
C PHE A 133 -6.95 7.83 6.97
N LYS A 134 -6.27 7.04 7.81
CA LYS A 134 -5.13 6.22 7.39
C LYS A 134 -5.52 5.26 6.27
N GLY A 135 -6.69 4.64 6.36
CA GLY A 135 -7.19 3.71 5.37
C GLY A 135 -7.37 4.35 3.99
N GLN A 136 -7.80 5.62 3.95
CA GLN A 136 -7.92 6.39 2.70
C GLN A 136 -6.56 6.60 2.07
N VAL A 137 -5.61 7.12 2.85
CA VAL A 137 -4.24 7.35 2.37
C VAL A 137 -3.61 6.08 1.83
N LEU A 138 -3.74 4.95 2.53
CA LEU A 138 -3.19 3.67 2.11
C LEU A 138 -3.85 3.12 0.84
N ASN A 139 -5.17 3.22 0.73
CA ASN A 139 -5.90 2.76 -0.44
C ASN A 139 -5.63 3.63 -1.67
N GLU A 140 -5.69 4.96 -1.54
CA GLU A 140 -5.38 5.91 -2.63
C GLU A 140 -3.91 5.79 -3.08
N THR A 141 -2.97 5.59 -2.16
CA THR A 141 -1.56 5.33 -2.51
C THR A 141 -1.42 4.02 -3.30
N SER A 142 -2.16 2.97 -2.91
CA SER A 142 -2.17 1.70 -3.64
C SER A 142 -2.74 1.86 -5.05
N LEU A 143 -3.86 2.57 -5.19
CA LEU A 143 -4.48 2.87 -6.48
C LEU A 143 -3.55 3.66 -7.40
N TRP A 144 -2.83 4.65 -6.84
CA TRP A 144 -1.81 5.40 -7.58
C TRP A 144 -0.72 4.48 -8.12
N TRP A 145 -0.19 3.56 -7.31
CA TRP A 145 0.82 2.59 -7.78
C TRP A 145 0.28 1.62 -8.82
N PHE A 146 -0.95 1.13 -8.65
CA PHE A 146 -1.59 0.29 -9.65
C PHE A 146 -1.72 1.01 -10.99
N ASP A 147 -2.13 2.28 -11.01
CA ASP A 147 -2.16 3.14 -12.20
C ASP A 147 -0.77 3.30 -12.82
N LYS A 148 0.24 3.65 -12.02
CA LYS A 148 1.61 3.86 -12.52
C LYS A 148 2.26 2.61 -13.09
N THR A 149 1.83 1.42 -12.70
CA THR A 149 2.46 0.15 -13.09
C THR A 149 1.65 -0.66 -14.10
N GLN A 150 0.50 -0.18 -14.56
CA GLN A 150 -0.35 -0.90 -15.54
C GLN A 150 0.38 -1.25 -16.84
N HIS A 151 1.32 -0.40 -17.25
CA HIS A 151 2.12 -0.61 -18.46
C HIS A 151 3.15 -1.75 -18.33
N ILE A 152 3.45 -2.19 -17.10
CA ILE A 152 4.41 -3.27 -16.80
C ILE A 152 3.68 -4.61 -16.71
N THR A 153 2.57 -4.66 -15.98
CA THR A 153 1.79 -5.89 -15.76
C THR A 153 0.32 -5.57 -15.48
N PRO A 154 -0.64 -6.40 -15.94
CA PRO A 154 -2.02 -6.25 -15.52
C PRO A 154 -2.17 -6.41 -14.01
N ASN A 155 -3.11 -5.67 -13.41
CA ASN A 155 -3.46 -5.80 -12.00
C ASN A 155 -4.95 -6.14 -11.82
N ALA A 156 -5.33 -6.48 -10.59
CA ALA A 156 -6.66 -6.97 -10.28
C ALA A 156 -7.70 -5.86 -10.05
N VAL A 157 -7.32 -4.58 -10.01
CA VAL A 157 -8.23 -3.48 -9.68
C VAL A 157 -9.31 -3.33 -10.76
N VAL A 158 -10.56 -3.24 -10.34
CA VAL A 158 -11.72 -3.00 -11.20
C VAL A 158 -12.24 -1.58 -11.02
N SER A 159 -12.44 -1.16 -9.76
CA SER A 159 -12.91 0.18 -9.42
C SER A 159 -12.63 0.52 -7.96
N SER A 160 -12.79 1.81 -7.62
CA SER A 160 -12.73 2.30 -6.25
C SER A 160 -13.93 3.25 -6.02
N PRO A 161 -15.06 2.73 -5.50
CA PRO A 161 -16.27 3.54 -5.31
C PRO A 161 -16.17 4.51 -4.13
N ASP A 162 -15.24 4.27 -3.21
CA ASP A 162 -14.96 5.09 -2.05
C ASP A 162 -13.44 5.10 -1.77
N LYS A 163 -12.93 6.15 -1.13
CA LYS A 163 -11.50 6.31 -0.84
C LYS A 163 -10.92 5.18 0.00
N ASN A 164 -11.71 4.50 0.82
CA ASN A 164 -11.28 3.34 1.60
C ASN A 164 -11.49 2.01 0.86
N VAL A 165 -12.18 2.01 -0.28
CA VAL A 165 -12.69 0.79 -0.92
C VAL A 165 -12.05 0.56 -2.29
N THR A 166 -11.50 -0.64 -2.48
CA THR A 166 -11.10 -1.16 -3.78
C THR A 166 -11.92 -2.41 -4.10
N ILE A 167 -12.52 -2.45 -5.28
CA ILE A 167 -13.11 -3.66 -5.87
C ILE A 167 -12.08 -4.28 -6.80
N ALA A 168 -11.74 -5.53 -6.56
CA ALA A 168 -10.74 -6.27 -7.33
C ALA A 168 -11.32 -7.58 -7.88
N LYS A 169 -10.81 -8.04 -9.03
CA LYS A 169 -11.08 -9.39 -9.53
C LYS A 169 -10.55 -10.41 -8.53
N LYS A 170 -11.31 -11.47 -8.28
CA LYS A 170 -10.84 -12.61 -7.50
C LYS A 170 -9.83 -13.40 -8.34
N CYS A 171 -8.62 -13.54 -7.82
CA CYS A 171 -7.51 -14.22 -8.50
C CYS A 171 -7.05 -15.44 -7.69
N SER A 172 -6.56 -16.46 -8.40
CA SER A 172 -5.76 -17.51 -7.76
C SER A 172 -4.42 -16.92 -7.31
N VAL A 173 -4.12 -17.02 -6.01
CA VAL A 173 -2.90 -16.48 -5.43
C VAL A 173 -1.74 -17.43 -5.74
N PHE A 174 -0.66 -16.89 -6.30
CA PHE A 174 0.63 -17.59 -6.34
C PHE A 174 1.25 -17.54 -4.94
N PRO A 175 1.52 -18.67 -4.27
CA PRO A 175 1.81 -18.73 -2.83
C PRO A 175 3.26 -18.32 -2.46
N VAL A 176 3.78 -17.28 -3.12
CA VAL A 176 5.11 -16.72 -2.90
C VAL A 176 4.99 -15.22 -2.65
N GLU A 177 5.64 -14.75 -1.59
CA GLU A 177 5.79 -13.32 -1.33
C GLU A 177 7.04 -12.80 -1.99
N PHE A 178 6.87 -11.95 -3.01
CA PHE A 178 7.99 -11.33 -3.72
C PHE A 178 8.47 -10.09 -2.97
N VAL A 179 9.55 -10.22 -2.21
CA VAL A 179 10.18 -9.10 -1.49
C VAL A 179 11.36 -8.58 -2.30
N VAL A 180 11.28 -7.32 -2.73
CA VAL A 180 12.38 -6.61 -3.40
C VAL A 180 13.06 -5.70 -2.38
N ARG A 181 14.39 -5.76 -2.31
CA ARG A 181 15.20 -4.98 -1.37
C ARG A 181 16.19 -4.09 -2.11
N GLY A 182 16.21 -2.80 -1.75
CA GLY A 182 17.21 -1.84 -2.21
C GLY A 182 18.20 -1.40 -1.11
N PHE A 183 17.97 -1.82 0.14
CA PHE A 183 18.79 -1.43 1.30
C PHE A 183 18.97 -2.60 2.27
N VAL A 184 20.12 -2.64 2.95
CA VAL A 184 20.47 -3.66 3.97
C VAL A 184 19.82 -3.29 5.30
N THR A 185 18.54 -3.59 5.48
CA THR A 185 17.79 -3.18 6.68
C THR A 185 16.84 -4.24 7.22
N GLY A 186 16.11 -3.88 8.27
CA GLY A 186 15.13 -4.67 8.99
C GLY A 186 15.63 -5.23 10.32
N SER A 187 14.70 -5.84 11.05
CA SER A 187 14.93 -6.41 12.38
C SER A 187 14.32 -7.79 12.57
N THR A 188 13.58 -8.31 11.59
CA THR A 188 13.00 -9.66 11.64
C THR A 188 14.04 -10.70 11.22
N ASP A 189 13.80 -11.96 11.55
CA ASP A 189 14.71 -13.06 11.21
C ASP A 189 14.90 -13.26 9.70
N THR A 190 13.90 -12.86 8.92
CA THR A 190 13.91 -12.86 7.44
C THR A 190 14.37 -11.54 6.83
N SER A 191 14.83 -10.57 7.64
CA SER A 191 15.32 -9.30 7.09
C SER A 191 16.78 -9.39 6.66
N LEU A 192 17.12 -8.69 5.57
CA LEU A 192 18.45 -8.77 4.97
C LEU A 192 19.57 -8.42 5.96
N TRP A 193 19.37 -7.40 6.81
CA TRP A 193 20.36 -7.04 7.82
C TRP A 193 20.54 -8.14 8.87
N THR A 194 19.45 -8.70 9.42
CA THR A 194 19.54 -9.75 10.44
C THR A 194 20.25 -10.99 9.90
N VAL A 195 19.85 -11.44 8.71
CA VAL A 195 20.45 -12.59 8.01
C VAL A 195 21.94 -12.37 7.75
N TYR A 196 22.31 -11.21 7.20
CA TYR A 196 23.70 -10.87 6.92
C TYR A 196 24.55 -10.77 8.19
N LYS A 197 24.02 -10.12 9.24
CA LYS A 197 24.69 -10.01 10.55
C LYS A 197 24.95 -11.38 11.19
N ASN A 198 24.07 -12.35 10.93
CA ASN A 198 24.21 -13.73 11.39
C ASN A 198 25.21 -14.55 10.55
N GLY A 199 25.94 -13.92 9.62
CA GLY A 199 27.00 -14.56 8.84
C GLY A 199 26.55 -15.17 7.52
N VAL A 200 25.27 -15.04 7.14
CA VAL A 200 24.79 -15.55 5.86
C VAL A 200 25.29 -14.67 4.73
N ARG A 201 25.89 -15.29 3.71
CA ARG A 201 26.44 -14.62 2.51
C ARG A 201 25.80 -15.06 1.20
N ASN A 202 24.97 -16.08 1.23
CA ASN A 202 24.07 -16.42 0.13
C ASN A 202 22.64 -16.38 0.68
N TYR A 203 21.84 -15.43 0.20
CA TYR A 203 20.47 -15.25 0.67
C TYR A 203 19.49 -15.29 -0.49
N CYS A 204 18.60 -16.29 -0.51
CA CYS A 204 17.66 -16.53 -1.60
C CYS A 204 18.34 -16.61 -2.99
N GLY A 205 19.54 -17.19 -3.06
CA GLY A 205 20.33 -17.27 -4.29
C GLY A 205 21.16 -16.01 -4.61
N ASN A 206 21.07 -14.95 -3.80
CA ASN A 206 21.87 -13.74 -3.98
C ASN A 206 23.18 -13.84 -3.20
N ALA A 207 24.31 -13.74 -3.89
CA ALA A 207 25.62 -13.59 -3.25
C ALA A 207 25.76 -12.18 -2.65
N LEU A 208 26.00 -12.12 -1.35
CA LEU A 208 26.10 -10.90 -0.57
C LEU A 208 27.58 -10.55 -0.35
N PRO A 209 28.04 -9.34 -0.74
CA PRO A 209 29.43 -8.96 -0.56
C PRO A 209 29.79 -8.81 0.92
N GLU A 210 31.07 -8.97 1.24
CA GLU A 210 31.59 -8.70 2.58
C GLU A 210 31.59 -7.20 2.91
N GLY A 211 31.68 -6.91 4.19
CA GLY A 211 31.80 -5.53 4.70
C GLY A 211 30.51 -4.71 4.68
N MET A 212 29.36 -5.31 4.33
CA MET A 212 28.08 -4.63 4.36
C MET A 212 27.70 -4.12 5.77
N VAL A 213 27.07 -2.96 5.84
CA VAL A 213 26.65 -2.24 7.05
C VAL A 213 25.15 -1.94 7.07
N LYS A 214 24.59 -1.81 8.27
CA LYS A 214 23.16 -1.57 8.45
C LYS A 214 22.71 -0.27 7.76
N ASN A 215 21.62 -0.36 7.01
CA ASN A 215 20.94 0.68 6.24
C ASN A 215 21.71 1.19 5.01
N GLU A 216 22.78 0.54 4.57
CA GLU A 216 23.41 0.92 3.30
C GLU A 216 22.51 0.61 2.11
N LYS A 217 22.73 1.34 1.01
CA LYS A 217 22.08 1.08 -0.27
C LYS A 217 22.79 -0.05 -1.00
N LEU A 218 22.02 -1.01 -1.51
CA LEU A 218 22.55 -2.07 -2.35
C LEU A 218 22.95 -1.54 -3.73
N SER A 219 23.97 -2.17 -4.34
CA SER A 219 24.43 -1.84 -5.69
C SER A 219 23.34 -2.09 -6.75
N ALA A 220 22.52 -3.12 -6.53
CA ALA A 220 21.33 -3.43 -7.31
C ALA A 220 20.20 -3.91 -6.39
N ASN A 221 18.96 -3.76 -6.83
CA ASN A 221 17.83 -4.35 -6.12
C ASN A 221 17.93 -5.88 -6.18
N ILE A 222 17.70 -6.54 -5.05
CA ILE A 222 17.67 -8.01 -4.98
C ILE A 222 16.27 -8.51 -4.67
N LEU A 223 15.94 -9.69 -5.18
CA LEU A 223 14.70 -10.39 -4.87
C LEU A 223 14.98 -11.45 -3.81
N THR A 224 14.18 -11.45 -2.74
CA THR A 224 14.31 -12.41 -1.63
C THR A 224 12.93 -12.99 -1.35
N PRO A 225 12.45 -13.90 -2.21
CA PRO A 225 11.10 -14.42 -2.07
C PRO A 225 10.97 -15.28 -0.81
N THR A 226 9.78 -15.32 -0.25
CA THR A 226 9.45 -16.22 0.86
C THR A 226 8.17 -16.99 0.56
N THR A 227 8.10 -18.27 0.97
CA THR A 227 6.85 -19.03 0.91
C THR A 227 5.96 -18.63 2.06
N LYS A 228 4.65 -18.62 1.80
CA LYS A 228 3.63 -18.41 2.83
C LYS A 228 3.38 -19.71 3.60
N ALA A 229 4.15 -19.97 4.65
CA ALA A 229 3.87 -21.08 5.56
C ALA A 229 2.85 -20.66 6.64
N VAL A 230 2.19 -21.64 7.27
CA VAL A 230 1.11 -21.38 8.24
C VAL A 230 1.63 -20.69 9.50
N ASP A 231 2.86 -21.01 9.93
CA ASP A 231 3.45 -20.48 11.15
C ASP A 231 4.43 -19.32 10.89
N HIS A 232 5.36 -19.47 9.92
CA HIS A 232 6.36 -18.46 9.59
C HIS A 232 6.77 -18.50 8.12
N ASP A 233 7.05 -17.34 7.52
CA ASP A 233 7.52 -17.24 6.14
C ASP A 233 8.96 -17.79 6.00
N VAL A 234 9.20 -18.63 5.01
CA VAL A 234 10.50 -19.28 4.77
C VAL A 234 11.13 -18.72 3.49
N PRO A 235 12.38 -18.26 3.50
CA PRO A 235 13.08 -17.81 2.29
C PRO A 235 13.24 -18.93 1.26
N VAL A 236 13.06 -18.62 -0.02
CA VAL A 236 13.24 -19.56 -1.13
C VAL A 236 14.15 -18.98 -2.20
N THR A 237 14.86 -19.85 -2.91
CA THR A 237 15.68 -19.50 -4.07
C THR A 237 14.86 -19.53 -5.37
N PRO A 238 15.38 -19.00 -6.49
CA PRO A 238 14.68 -19.08 -7.78
C PRO A 238 14.44 -20.51 -8.31
N ASP A 239 15.27 -21.48 -7.90
CA ASP A 239 15.18 -22.88 -8.35
C ASP A 239 14.12 -23.69 -7.56
N GLU A 240 13.74 -23.21 -6.37
CA GLU A 240 12.75 -23.82 -5.45
C GLU A 240 11.33 -23.27 -5.70
#